data_AF-A0A7V3PA41-F1
#
_entry.id   AF-A0A7V3PA41-F1
#
_cell.length_a   1.000
_cell.length_b   1.000
_cell.length_c   1.000
_cell.angle_alpha   90.00
_cell.angle_beta   90.00
_cell.angle_gamma   90.00
#
_symmetry.space_group_name_H-M   'P 1'
#
loop_
_entity.id
_entity.type
_entity.pdbx_description
1 polymer ?
#
loop_
_entity_poly.entity_id
_entity_poly.type
_entity_poly.pdbx_seq_one_letter_code
_entity_poly.pdbx_strand_id
1 'polypeptide(L)'
;MAKKVFVIDVTKCNGCHNCQIVCKDEHVANDWTPYAKPQPEIGQFWVKLTERVRGTVPKVKVAYRPHLCMHCDQAPCIPACPVEGGIYKRDDGLVIIDPLKCTGCRNCVDACPFDTIFFNEDLNLAQKCTGCAHLLDDGWAEPRCVDACPTLALRFLDEGEAQELIAKAEVWKPELKDEVKPRVYYIGLPKKFIAGTVYDPVEEEVIIGAVCTLKDSSGQVRTIETDSYGDFWFEGLPDDVYELEIKSGSKLKTFAGLDTGVADINLGDIPLT
;
A
#
# COMPACT_ATOMS: atom_id res chain seq x y z
N MET A 1 0.53 25.02 12.74
CA MET A 1 -0.11 24.65 11.47
C MET A 1 -0.96 23.40 11.69
N ALA A 2 -1.96 23.13 10.85
CA ALA A 2 -2.65 21.84 10.89
C ALA A 2 -1.67 20.73 10.50
N LYS A 3 -1.74 19.59 11.20
CA LYS A 3 -0.86 18.46 10.90
C LYS A 3 -1.32 17.76 9.63
N LYS A 4 -0.39 17.44 8.75
CA LYS A 4 -0.63 16.87 7.42
C LYS A 4 -0.52 15.34 7.41
N VAL A 5 -1.38 14.69 6.66
CA VAL A 5 -1.37 13.24 6.46
C VAL A 5 -1.37 12.92 4.97
N PHE A 6 -0.77 11.77 4.63
CA PHE A 6 -0.99 11.17 3.32
C PHE A 6 -2.08 10.11 3.44
N VAL A 7 -3.03 10.13 2.52
CA VAL A 7 -3.99 9.04 2.35
C VAL A 7 -3.83 8.47 0.94
N ILE A 8 -3.63 7.16 0.86
CA ILE A 8 -3.27 6.44 -0.35
C ILE A 8 -4.33 5.38 -0.63
N ASP A 9 -5.18 5.63 -1.61
CA ASP A 9 -6.22 4.72 -2.08
C ASP A 9 -5.65 3.78 -3.14
N VAL A 10 -5.22 2.59 -2.70
CA VAL A 10 -4.61 1.57 -3.55
C VAL A 10 -5.60 1.03 -4.58
N THR A 11 -6.91 1.12 -4.31
CA THR A 11 -7.96 0.68 -5.24
C THR A 11 -8.03 1.55 -6.50
N LYS A 12 -7.48 2.77 -6.44
CA LYS A 12 -7.44 3.72 -7.57
C LYS A 12 -6.09 3.79 -8.26
N CYS A 13 -5.06 3.16 -7.71
CA CYS A 13 -3.73 3.24 -8.29
C CYS A 13 -3.63 2.33 -9.53
N ASN A 14 -3.34 2.92 -10.69
CA ASN A 14 -3.27 2.20 -11.96
C ASN A 14 -1.84 1.84 -12.40
N GLY A 15 -0.82 2.08 -11.57
CA GLY A 15 0.54 1.72 -11.94
C GLY A 15 1.25 2.69 -12.88
N CYS A 16 0.79 3.95 -13.05
CA CYS A 16 1.40 4.87 -14.04
C CYS A 16 2.81 5.39 -13.70
N HIS A 17 3.31 5.18 -12.48
CA HIS A 17 4.61 5.68 -12.01
C HIS A 17 4.82 7.21 -12.00
N ASN A 18 3.82 8.03 -12.34
CA ASN A 18 3.93 9.50 -12.32
C ASN A 18 4.50 10.04 -11.00
N CYS A 19 4.02 9.53 -9.85
CA CYS A 19 4.50 9.95 -8.54
C CYS A 19 6.02 9.77 -8.35
N GLN A 20 6.60 8.72 -8.93
CA GLN A 20 8.05 8.49 -8.87
C GLN A 20 8.80 9.42 -9.82
N ILE A 21 8.27 9.60 -11.03
CA ILE A 21 8.90 10.43 -12.07
C ILE A 21 8.94 11.89 -11.62
N VAL A 22 7.84 12.44 -11.12
CA VAL A 22 7.81 13.84 -10.67
C VAL A 22 8.61 14.09 -9.40
N CYS A 23 8.79 13.08 -8.56
CA CYS A 23 9.70 13.17 -7.41
C CYS A 23 11.15 13.27 -7.90
N LYS A 24 11.50 12.53 -8.97
CA LYS A 24 12.80 12.66 -9.62
C LYS A 24 12.95 14.01 -10.32
N ASP A 25 11.95 14.45 -11.08
CA ASP A 25 11.94 15.77 -11.73
C ASP A 25 12.18 16.91 -10.72
N GLU A 26 11.52 16.84 -9.56
CA GLU A 26 11.64 17.85 -8.52
C GLU A 26 13.00 17.84 -7.81
N HIS A 27 13.61 16.68 -7.60
CA HIS A 27 14.76 16.55 -6.69
C HIS A 27 16.07 16.13 -7.37
N VAL A 28 16.04 15.55 -8.56
CA VAL A 28 17.27 15.25 -9.32
C VAL A 28 17.82 16.57 -9.85
N ALA A 29 19.12 16.79 -9.62
CA ALA A 29 19.84 18.02 -9.98
C ALA A 29 19.36 19.33 -9.31
N ASN A 30 18.32 19.31 -8.49
CA ASN A 30 17.82 20.49 -7.76
C ASN A 30 18.26 20.46 -6.29
N ASP A 31 18.93 21.52 -5.84
CA ASP A 31 19.33 21.70 -4.44
C ASP A 31 18.29 22.57 -3.72
N TRP A 32 17.65 21.99 -2.71
CA TRP A 32 16.61 22.63 -1.91
C TRP A 32 17.07 22.89 -0.49
N THR A 33 18.36 23.14 -0.26
CA THR A 33 18.88 23.49 1.08
C THR A 33 18.06 24.66 1.67
N PRO A 34 17.52 24.55 2.90
CA PRO A 34 17.87 23.57 3.94
C PRO A 34 17.00 22.28 3.97
N TYR A 35 16.07 22.08 3.05
CA TYR A 35 15.15 20.93 3.06
C TYR A 35 15.78 19.62 2.57
N ALA A 36 16.55 19.69 1.48
CA ALA A 36 17.19 18.53 0.86
C ALA A 36 18.34 18.93 -0.07
N LYS A 37 19.35 18.07 -0.15
CA LYS A 37 20.29 18.04 -1.28
C LYS A 37 19.73 17.26 -2.47
N PRO A 38 20.29 17.43 -3.68
CA PRO A 38 19.83 16.71 -4.86
C PRO A 38 19.75 15.20 -4.65
N GLN A 39 18.67 14.60 -5.13
CA GLN A 39 18.49 13.16 -5.16
C GLN A 39 19.33 12.56 -6.31
N PRO A 40 19.97 11.39 -6.13
CA PRO A 40 20.60 10.68 -7.24
C PRO A 40 19.58 10.30 -8.32
N GLU A 41 20.00 10.26 -9.57
CA GLU A 41 19.14 9.86 -10.69
C GLU A 41 18.65 8.41 -10.57
N ILE A 42 19.51 7.50 -10.11
CA ILE A 42 19.22 6.07 -9.97
C ILE A 42 19.34 5.59 -8.51
N GLY A 43 18.86 4.38 -8.22
CA GLY A 43 19.04 3.69 -6.93
C GLY A 43 18.12 4.15 -5.80
N GLN A 44 17.91 5.46 -5.63
CA GLN A 44 17.05 6.00 -4.58
C GLN A 44 15.65 6.36 -5.08
N PHE A 45 14.60 5.94 -4.38
CA PHE A 45 13.22 6.30 -4.69
C PHE A 45 12.51 6.80 -3.43
N TRP A 46 12.48 8.11 -3.24
CA TRP A 46 11.83 8.74 -2.07
C TRP A 46 10.32 8.49 -2.02
N VAL A 47 9.72 8.28 -3.18
CA VAL A 47 8.47 7.54 -3.36
C VAL A 47 8.72 6.43 -4.37
N LYS A 48 8.37 5.19 -4.01
CA LYS A 48 8.52 4.00 -4.86
C LYS A 48 7.16 3.35 -5.07
N LEU A 49 6.78 3.10 -6.32
CA LEU A 49 5.59 2.31 -6.60
C LEU A 49 5.97 0.83 -6.53
N THR A 50 5.29 0.08 -5.67
CA THR A 50 5.50 -1.36 -5.50
C THR A 50 4.35 -2.10 -6.15
N GLU A 51 4.66 -2.96 -7.11
CA GLU A 51 3.70 -3.86 -7.74
C GLU A 51 3.56 -5.16 -6.92
N ARG A 52 2.33 -5.65 -6.81
CA ARG A 52 2.04 -6.96 -6.25
C ARG A 52 1.05 -7.71 -7.14
N VAL A 53 1.54 -8.73 -7.83
CA VAL A 53 0.73 -9.71 -8.57
C VAL A 53 0.30 -10.83 -7.61
N ARG A 54 -0.95 -11.25 -7.71
CA ARG A 54 -1.59 -12.25 -6.83
C ARG A 54 -2.48 -13.20 -7.62
N GLY A 55 -2.64 -14.42 -7.11
CA GLY A 55 -3.37 -15.49 -7.80
C GLY A 55 -2.56 -16.13 -8.94
N THR A 56 -3.25 -16.86 -9.81
CA THR A 56 -2.69 -17.54 -10.98
C THR A 56 -3.69 -17.47 -12.13
N VAL A 57 -3.24 -17.67 -13.37
CA VAL A 57 -4.15 -17.65 -14.54
C VAL A 57 -5.23 -18.75 -14.37
N PRO A 58 -6.53 -18.46 -14.60
CA PRO A 58 -7.09 -17.19 -15.08
C PRO A 58 -7.49 -16.17 -13.99
N LYS A 59 -7.43 -16.52 -12.70
CA LYS A 59 -7.82 -15.63 -11.58
C LYS A 59 -6.62 -14.87 -11.02
N VAL A 60 -6.26 -13.77 -11.68
CA VAL A 60 -5.12 -12.91 -11.30
C VAL A 60 -5.61 -11.54 -10.83
N LYS A 61 -4.97 -10.99 -9.79
CA LYS A 61 -5.13 -9.59 -9.39
C LYS A 61 -3.78 -8.89 -9.31
N VAL A 62 -3.72 -7.63 -9.73
CA VAL A 62 -2.54 -6.77 -9.62
C VAL A 62 -2.91 -5.55 -8.77
N ALA A 63 -2.03 -5.15 -7.87
CA ALA A 63 -2.17 -3.94 -7.09
C ALA A 63 -0.86 -3.16 -7.06
N TYR A 64 -0.97 -1.83 -7.00
CA TYR A 64 0.16 -0.91 -6.97
C TYR A 64 0.11 -0.08 -5.69
N ARG A 65 1.18 -0.12 -4.89
CA ARG A 65 1.27 0.61 -3.62
C ARG A 65 2.40 1.63 -3.68
N PRO A 66 2.11 2.95 -3.67
CA PRO A 66 3.12 3.97 -3.40
C PRO A 66 3.72 3.78 -2.01
N HIS A 67 5.05 3.75 -1.92
CA HIS A 67 5.82 3.53 -0.71
C HIS A 67 6.77 4.70 -0.50
N LEU A 68 6.58 5.46 0.57
CA LEU A 68 7.31 6.69 0.89
C LEU A 68 7.51 6.78 2.41
N CYS A 69 8.27 7.78 2.86
CA CYS A 69 8.45 8.04 4.30
C CYS A 69 7.10 8.17 5.00
N MET A 70 6.94 7.44 6.12
CA MET A 70 5.69 7.44 6.88
C MET A 70 5.48 8.68 7.75
N HIS A 71 6.49 9.57 7.82
CA HIS A 71 6.50 10.80 8.64
C HIS A 71 5.93 10.62 10.06
N CYS A 72 6.30 9.51 10.70
CA CYS A 72 5.68 9.01 11.92
C CYS A 72 5.73 10.01 13.09
N ASP A 73 4.71 10.05 13.94
CA ASP A 73 4.66 10.89 15.15
C ASP A 73 5.69 10.46 16.20
N GLN A 74 6.01 9.17 16.27
CA GLN A 74 7.11 8.62 17.06
C GLN A 74 8.17 8.05 16.11
N ALA A 75 8.82 8.92 15.35
CA ALA A 75 9.78 8.53 14.31
C ALA A 75 11.08 7.96 14.93
N PRO A 76 11.40 6.66 14.78
CA PRO A 76 12.58 6.05 15.39
C PRO A 76 13.91 6.61 14.86
N CYS A 77 13.90 7.17 13.65
CA CYS A 77 15.08 7.79 13.05
C CYS A 77 15.54 9.05 13.79
N ILE A 78 14.66 9.78 14.48
CA ILE A 78 15.01 10.99 15.23
C ILE A 78 15.96 10.66 16.40
N PRO A 79 15.58 9.81 17.38
CA PRO A 79 16.47 9.48 18.49
C PRO A 79 17.68 8.63 18.07
N ALA A 80 17.63 7.95 16.93
CA ALA A 80 18.79 7.23 16.39
C ALA A 80 19.90 8.16 15.87
N CYS A 81 19.56 9.41 15.51
CA CYS A 81 20.54 10.38 15.03
C CYS A 81 21.38 10.93 16.20
N PRO A 82 22.72 10.83 16.18
CA PRO A 82 23.56 11.35 17.24
C PRO A 82 23.73 12.87 17.20
N VAL A 83 23.26 13.52 16.13
CA VAL A 83 23.39 14.98 15.93
C VAL A 83 22.11 15.67 16.36
N GLU A 84 22.23 16.61 17.29
CA GLU A 84 21.10 17.39 17.78
C GLU A 84 20.42 18.18 16.65
N GLY A 85 19.13 17.90 16.46
CA GLY A 85 18.33 18.48 15.38
C GLY A 85 18.80 18.09 13.98
N GLY A 86 19.63 17.05 13.82
CA GLY A 86 19.99 16.51 12.50
C GLY A 86 18.83 15.82 11.80
N ILE A 87 17.85 15.35 12.57
CA ILE A 87 16.52 14.94 12.08
C ILE A 87 15.49 15.54 13.03
N TYR A 88 14.47 16.18 12.49
CA TYR A 88 13.46 16.88 13.29
C TYR A 88 12.06 16.69 12.69
N LYS A 89 11.05 16.89 13.53
CA LYS A 89 9.64 16.93 13.13
C LYS A 89 9.19 18.39 13.05
N ARG A 90 8.64 18.79 11.92
CA ARG A 90 7.99 20.09 11.71
C ARG A 90 6.63 20.15 12.41
N ASP A 91 6.11 21.37 12.58
CA ASP A 91 4.78 21.61 13.18
C ASP A 91 3.63 21.01 12.36
N ASP A 92 3.82 20.90 11.05
CA ASP A 92 2.89 20.24 10.11
C ASP A 92 2.98 18.70 10.18
N GLY A 93 3.89 18.13 10.99
CA GLY A 93 4.06 16.69 11.16
C GLY A 93 5.04 16.02 10.19
N LEU A 94 5.61 16.75 9.23
CA LEU A 94 6.65 16.20 8.35
C LEU A 94 7.98 16.03 9.10
N VAL A 95 8.51 14.80 9.09
CA VAL A 95 9.87 14.49 9.55
C VAL A 95 10.89 14.86 8.46
N ILE A 96 11.92 15.63 8.79
CA ILE A 96 12.96 16.14 7.87
C ILE A 96 14.35 15.74 8.37
N ILE A 97 15.23 15.37 7.44
CA ILE A 97 16.67 15.20 7.71
C ILE A 97 17.32 16.52 7.29
N ASP A 98 18.04 17.18 8.20
CA ASP A 98 18.77 18.40 7.91
C ASP A 98 20.06 18.04 7.14
N PRO A 99 20.17 18.42 5.85
CA PRO A 99 21.33 18.06 5.03
C PRO A 99 22.62 18.77 5.46
N LEU A 100 22.55 19.89 6.20
CA LEU A 100 23.71 20.63 6.68
C LEU A 100 24.28 20.04 7.97
N LYS A 101 23.44 19.34 8.74
CA LYS A 101 23.83 18.68 10.00
C LYS A 101 24.12 17.19 9.84
N CYS A 102 23.67 16.57 8.75
CA CYS A 102 23.90 15.15 8.53
C CYS A 102 25.41 14.85 8.44
N THR A 103 25.89 13.98 9.32
CA THR A 103 27.31 13.56 9.36
C THR A 103 27.59 12.29 8.55
N GLY A 104 26.56 11.71 7.94
CA GLY A 104 26.67 10.45 7.23
C GLY A 104 26.76 9.20 8.13
N CYS A 105 26.39 9.30 9.42
CA CYS A 105 26.51 8.19 10.40
C CYS A 105 25.63 6.95 10.14
N ARG A 106 24.65 7.05 9.22
CA ARG A 106 23.74 5.96 8.78
C ARG A 106 22.80 5.35 9.82
N ASN A 107 22.90 5.68 11.11
CA ASN A 107 21.99 5.15 12.15
C ASN A 107 20.49 5.26 11.81
N CYS A 108 20.07 6.35 11.17
CA CYS A 108 18.69 6.57 10.78
C CYS A 108 18.20 5.64 9.66
N VAL A 109 19.12 5.16 8.80
CA VAL A 109 18.83 4.19 7.74
C VAL A 109 18.39 2.88 8.38
N ASP A 110 19.19 2.36 9.32
CA ASP A 110 18.91 1.10 10.01
C ASP A 110 17.72 1.20 10.97
N ALA A 111 17.51 2.38 11.58
CA ALA A 111 16.41 2.60 12.51
C ALA A 111 15.03 2.73 11.82
N CYS A 112 14.96 2.92 10.50
CA CYS A 112 13.69 3.12 9.83
C CYS A 112 12.98 1.77 9.59
N PRO A 113 11.87 1.45 10.26
CA PRO A 113 11.22 0.16 10.09
C PRO A 113 10.52 0.02 8.72
N PHE A 114 10.52 1.06 7.89
CA PHE A 114 9.87 1.10 6.59
C PHE A 114 10.85 1.07 5.42
N ASP A 115 12.17 1.09 5.68
CA ASP A 115 13.20 1.10 4.63
C ASP A 115 13.02 2.26 3.63
N THR A 116 12.65 3.44 4.15
CA THR A 116 12.35 4.64 3.34
C THR A 116 13.44 5.72 3.40
N ILE A 117 14.49 5.47 4.18
CA ILE A 117 15.67 6.32 4.28
C ILE A 117 16.80 5.66 3.50
N PHE A 118 17.35 6.39 2.55
CA PHE A 118 18.44 5.97 1.68
C PHE A 118 19.73 6.67 2.10
N PHE A 119 20.88 6.05 1.80
CA PHE A 119 22.16 6.72 1.93
C PHE A 119 22.65 7.17 0.55
N ASN A 120 23.04 8.45 0.46
CA ASN A 120 23.71 9.01 -0.71
C ASN A 120 25.22 8.95 -0.49
N GLU A 121 25.88 8.04 -1.21
CA GLU A 121 27.33 7.83 -1.10
C GLU A 121 28.12 9.04 -1.61
N ASP A 122 27.68 9.67 -2.71
CA ASP A 122 28.40 10.80 -3.32
C ASP A 122 28.39 12.05 -2.42
N LEU A 123 27.29 12.28 -1.71
CA LEU A 123 27.12 13.42 -0.80
C LEU A 123 27.41 13.08 0.67
N ASN A 124 27.70 11.81 0.97
CA ASN A 124 27.90 11.28 2.33
C ASN A 124 26.77 11.69 3.31
N LEU A 125 25.50 11.54 2.90
CA LEU A 125 24.35 11.93 3.73
C LEU A 125 23.12 11.03 3.53
N ALA A 126 22.27 10.96 4.55
CA ALA A 126 21.00 10.23 4.47
C ALA A 126 19.90 11.09 3.82
N GLN A 127 19.13 10.48 2.92
CA GLN A 127 18.06 11.13 2.15
C GLN A 127 16.77 10.33 2.20
N LYS A 128 15.63 11.02 2.09
CA LYS A 128 14.29 10.43 2.08
C LYS A 128 13.26 11.47 1.61
N CYS A 129 12.02 11.05 1.40
CA CYS A 129 10.89 11.95 1.14
C CYS A 129 10.86 13.09 2.17
N THR A 130 10.76 14.34 1.69
CA THR A 130 10.61 15.54 2.52
C THR A 130 9.16 15.99 2.65
N GLY A 131 8.21 15.26 2.04
CA GLY A 131 6.86 15.74 1.84
C GLY A 131 6.81 17.02 1.00
N CYS A 132 7.84 17.28 0.16
CA CYS A 132 7.97 18.51 -0.61
C CYS A 132 7.85 19.78 0.26
N ALA A 133 8.38 19.74 1.50
CA ALA A 133 8.25 20.83 2.46
C ALA A 133 8.69 22.19 1.89
N HIS A 134 9.67 22.20 0.98
CA HIS A 134 10.13 23.40 0.29
C HIS A 134 9.04 24.06 -0.57
N LEU A 135 8.15 23.27 -1.19
CA LEU A 135 7.02 23.77 -1.98
C LEU A 135 5.88 24.23 -1.09
N LEU A 136 5.61 23.49 -0.01
CA LEU A 136 4.57 23.87 0.96
C LEU A 136 4.89 25.22 1.59
N ASP A 137 6.16 25.46 1.93
CA ASP A 137 6.62 26.74 2.47
C ASP A 137 6.63 27.86 1.41
N ASP A 138 6.67 27.51 0.12
CA ASP A 138 6.49 28.42 -1.02
C ASP A 138 5.01 28.65 -1.41
N GLY A 139 4.08 28.14 -0.59
CA GLY A 139 2.63 28.37 -0.76
C GLY A 139 1.91 27.34 -1.63
N TRP A 140 2.55 26.24 -2.02
CA TRP A 140 1.88 25.15 -2.71
C TRP A 140 0.94 24.39 -1.77
N ALA A 141 -0.19 23.92 -2.31
CA ALA A 141 -1.17 23.17 -1.54
C ALA A 141 -0.70 21.75 -1.19
N GLU A 142 0.08 21.12 -2.08
CA GLU A 142 0.42 19.70 -1.96
C GLU A 142 1.75 19.31 -2.63
N PRO A 143 2.32 18.14 -2.27
CA PRO A 143 3.55 17.60 -2.87
C PRO A 143 3.36 17.17 -4.33
N ARG A 144 4.45 17.15 -5.10
CA ARG A 144 4.45 16.74 -6.52
C ARG A 144 3.80 15.39 -6.79
N CYS A 145 4.03 14.41 -5.92
CA CYS A 145 3.45 13.07 -6.10
C CYS A 145 1.93 13.03 -5.99
N VAL A 146 1.33 14.01 -5.31
CA VAL A 146 -0.12 14.17 -5.17
C VAL A 146 -0.67 14.95 -6.37
N ASP A 147 -0.07 16.11 -6.67
CA ASP A 147 -0.44 16.96 -7.81
C ASP A 147 -0.42 16.18 -9.15
N ALA A 148 0.58 15.33 -9.34
CA ALA A 148 0.72 14.54 -10.57
C ALA A 148 -0.13 13.25 -10.62
N CYS A 149 -0.93 12.95 -9.60
CA CYS A 149 -1.68 11.70 -9.52
C CYS A 149 -2.99 11.77 -10.34
N PRO A 150 -3.07 11.12 -11.52
CA PRO A 150 -4.22 11.29 -12.40
C PRO A 150 -5.51 10.62 -11.87
N THR A 151 -5.37 9.68 -10.93
CA THR A 151 -6.49 8.92 -10.36
C THR A 151 -6.90 9.38 -8.97
N LEU A 152 -6.25 10.42 -8.42
CA LEU A 152 -6.46 10.91 -7.05
C LEU A 152 -6.28 9.81 -5.99
N ALA A 153 -5.41 8.84 -6.29
CA ALA A 153 -5.04 7.74 -5.41
C ALA A 153 -4.19 8.24 -4.24
N LEU A 154 -3.27 9.18 -4.45
CA LEU A 154 -2.53 9.84 -3.38
C LEU A 154 -3.24 11.15 -3.05
N ARG A 155 -3.38 11.46 -1.75
CA ARG A 155 -3.92 12.72 -1.24
C ARG A 155 -3.06 13.21 -0.09
N PHE A 156 -2.86 14.52 -0.01
CA PHE A 156 -2.19 15.18 1.10
C PHE A 156 -3.16 16.18 1.72
N LEU A 157 -3.56 15.91 2.96
CA LEU A 157 -4.70 16.58 3.59
C LEU A 157 -4.34 17.02 5.01
N ASP A 158 -5.07 18.00 5.54
CA ASP A 158 -5.08 18.22 6.98
C ASP A 158 -5.72 17.02 7.67
N GLU A 159 -5.14 16.59 8.79
CA GLU A 159 -5.60 15.41 9.53
C GLU A 159 -7.08 15.50 9.93
N GLY A 160 -7.56 16.71 10.27
CA GLY A 160 -8.96 16.94 10.59
C GLY A 160 -9.91 16.71 9.42
N GLU A 161 -9.48 17.00 8.19
CA GLU A 161 -10.26 16.80 6.96
C GLU A 161 -10.20 15.35 6.48
N ALA A 162 -9.15 14.63 6.85
CA ALA A 162 -8.92 13.25 6.44
C ALA A 162 -9.62 12.20 7.32
N GLN A 163 -10.33 12.58 8.38
CA GLN A 163 -10.86 11.63 9.38
C GLN A 163 -11.72 10.51 8.79
N GLU A 164 -12.62 10.84 7.86
CA GLU A 164 -13.46 9.83 7.20
C GLU A 164 -12.67 8.84 6.34
N LEU A 165 -11.58 9.31 5.74
CA LEU A 165 -10.70 8.48 4.92
C LEU A 165 -9.81 7.61 5.82
N ILE A 166 -9.25 8.20 6.89
CA ILE A 166 -8.44 7.50 7.90
C ILE A 166 -9.25 6.37 8.54
N ALA A 167 -10.54 6.60 8.85
CA ALA A 167 -11.41 5.59 9.44
C ALA A 167 -11.60 4.34 8.55
N LYS A 168 -11.42 4.47 7.23
CA LYS A 168 -11.50 3.37 6.25
C LYS A 168 -10.13 2.80 5.89
N ALA A 169 -9.06 3.39 6.40
CA ALA A 169 -7.70 3.06 6.05
C ALA A 169 -7.04 2.18 7.10
N GLU A 170 -5.96 1.51 6.67
CA GLU A 170 -5.02 0.81 7.52
C GLU A 170 -3.64 1.45 7.38
N VAL A 171 -2.71 1.13 8.28
CA VAL A 171 -1.31 1.55 8.17
C VAL A 171 -0.47 0.39 7.67
N TRP A 172 0.63 0.70 6.98
CA TRP A 172 1.61 -0.31 6.61
C TRP A 172 2.36 -0.78 7.87
N LYS A 173 2.64 -2.09 7.99
CA LYS A 173 3.15 -2.73 9.22
C LYS A 173 2.25 -2.41 10.44
N PRO A 174 0.99 -2.88 10.45
CA PRO A 174 0.03 -2.56 11.50
C PRO A 174 0.51 -2.94 12.91
N GLU A 175 1.38 -3.95 13.03
CA GLU A 175 2.04 -4.35 14.28
C GLU A 175 2.89 -3.23 14.91
N LEU A 176 3.34 -2.25 14.13
CA LEU A 176 4.12 -1.10 14.61
C LEU A 176 3.28 0.17 14.82
N LYS A 177 1.96 0.12 14.54
CA LYS A 177 1.08 1.30 14.52
C LYS A 177 1.20 2.14 15.78
N ASP A 178 1.12 1.50 16.94
CA ASP A 178 1.09 2.20 18.24
C ASP A 178 2.48 2.66 18.69
N GLU A 179 3.54 1.99 18.22
CA GLU A 179 4.94 2.30 18.54
C GLU A 179 5.45 3.51 17.77
N VAL A 180 5.17 3.59 16.47
CA VAL A 180 5.74 4.64 15.60
C VAL A 180 4.72 5.70 15.20
N LYS A 181 3.43 5.36 15.20
CA LYS A 181 2.31 6.24 14.82
C LYS A 181 2.48 6.87 13.42
N PRO A 182 2.42 6.06 12.34
CA PRO A 182 2.55 6.53 10.96
C PRO A 182 1.53 7.63 10.60
N ARG A 183 1.91 8.55 9.71
CA ARG A 183 1.03 9.58 9.13
C ARG A 183 0.66 9.32 7.66
N VAL A 184 0.94 8.10 7.19
CA VAL A 184 0.57 7.63 5.85
C VAL A 184 -0.41 6.48 6.02
N TYR A 185 -1.59 6.65 5.47
CA TYR A 185 -2.72 5.73 5.59
C TYR A 185 -3.05 5.13 4.23
N TYR A 186 -3.39 3.84 4.20
CA TYR A 186 -3.68 3.10 2.98
C TYR A 186 -5.12 2.61 2.97
N ILE A 187 -5.88 2.89 1.91
CA ILE A 187 -7.21 2.33 1.69
C ILE A 187 -7.08 1.17 0.69
N GLY A 188 -7.67 0.04 1.05
CA GLY A 188 -7.75 -1.14 0.18
C GLY A 188 -6.40 -1.82 -0.07
N LEU A 189 -5.59 -2.03 0.98
CA LEU A 189 -4.41 -2.89 0.79
C LEU A 189 -4.85 -4.29 0.32
N PRO A 190 -4.05 -4.96 -0.54
CA PRO A 190 -4.44 -6.26 -1.08
C PRO A 190 -4.61 -7.32 0.02
N LYS A 191 -5.81 -7.89 0.12
CA LYS A 191 -6.21 -8.97 1.04
C LYS A 191 -6.52 -10.25 0.26
N LYS A 192 -6.39 -11.41 0.89
CA LYS A 192 -6.46 -12.72 0.21
C LYS A 192 -7.82 -12.94 -0.47
N PHE A 193 -7.83 -13.79 -1.50
CA PHE A 193 -9.06 -14.26 -2.13
C PHE A 193 -9.06 -15.77 -2.39
N ILE A 194 -10.27 -16.30 -2.53
CA ILE A 194 -10.55 -17.62 -3.12
C ILE A 194 -11.50 -17.38 -4.30
N ALA A 195 -11.14 -17.87 -5.49
CA ALA A 195 -11.93 -17.68 -6.69
C ALA A 195 -11.91 -18.91 -7.60
N GLY A 196 -12.90 -19.03 -8.46
CA GLY A 196 -13.02 -20.11 -9.46
C GLY A 196 -14.15 -19.82 -10.44
N THR A 197 -14.26 -20.67 -11.46
CA THR A 197 -15.31 -20.59 -12.50
C THR A 197 -16.10 -21.89 -12.50
N VAL A 198 -17.42 -21.82 -12.42
CA VAL A 198 -18.31 -22.99 -12.35
C VAL A 198 -18.98 -23.19 -13.71
N TYR A 199 -18.91 -24.41 -14.25
CA TYR A 199 -19.52 -24.75 -15.53
C TYR A 199 -20.17 -26.13 -15.53
N ASP A 200 -21.09 -26.34 -16.47
CA ASP A 200 -21.71 -27.62 -16.75
C ASP A 200 -20.94 -28.32 -17.89
N PRO A 201 -20.28 -29.46 -17.65
CA PRO A 201 -19.51 -30.14 -18.68
C PRO A 201 -20.37 -30.84 -19.74
N VAL A 202 -21.69 -30.98 -19.51
CA VAL A 202 -22.61 -31.61 -20.48
C VAL A 202 -23.19 -30.57 -21.43
N GLU A 203 -23.65 -29.44 -20.87
CA GLU A 203 -24.19 -28.33 -21.67
C GLU A 203 -23.07 -27.47 -22.29
N GLU A 204 -21.81 -27.65 -21.85
CA GLU A 204 -20.65 -26.86 -22.26
C GLU A 204 -20.81 -25.35 -21.98
N GLU A 205 -21.56 -25.01 -20.93
CA GLU A 205 -21.93 -23.65 -20.57
C GLU A 205 -21.56 -23.33 -19.11
N VAL A 206 -21.32 -22.04 -18.84
CA VAL A 206 -21.08 -21.56 -17.46
C VAL A 206 -22.37 -21.62 -16.64
N ILE A 207 -22.24 -21.91 -15.35
CA ILE A 207 -23.40 -21.93 -14.45
C ILE A 207 -23.51 -20.59 -13.75
N ILE A 208 -24.46 -19.77 -14.21
CA ILE A 208 -24.83 -18.49 -13.60
C ILE A 208 -25.73 -18.77 -12.38
N GLY A 209 -25.49 -18.09 -11.26
CA GLY A 209 -26.33 -18.20 -10.06
C GLY A 209 -26.08 -19.46 -9.22
N ALA A 210 -24.95 -20.17 -9.42
CA ALA A 210 -24.54 -21.22 -8.51
C ALA A 210 -24.20 -20.61 -7.14
N VAL A 211 -24.81 -21.14 -6.09
CA VAL A 211 -24.62 -20.66 -4.72
C VAL A 211 -23.31 -21.22 -4.19
N CYS A 212 -22.34 -20.33 -3.96
CA CYS A 212 -21.05 -20.63 -3.38
C CYS A 212 -21.07 -20.21 -1.91
N THR A 213 -20.81 -21.14 -1.00
CA THR A 213 -20.83 -20.95 0.46
C THR A 213 -19.46 -21.27 1.02
N LEU A 214 -18.76 -20.24 1.49
CA LEU A 214 -17.44 -20.33 2.11
C LEU A 214 -17.58 -20.28 3.62
N LYS A 215 -16.97 -21.24 4.31
CA LYS A 215 -16.95 -21.34 5.77
C LYS A 215 -15.52 -21.29 6.28
N ASP A 216 -15.27 -20.47 7.29
CA ASP A 216 -13.96 -20.34 7.94
C ASP A 216 -13.79 -21.31 9.12
N SER A 217 -12.60 -21.34 9.74
CA SER A 217 -12.32 -22.28 10.83
C SER A 217 -13.10 -21.98 12.11
N SER A 218 -13.60 -20.75 12.27
CA SER A 218 -14.48 -20.33 13.37
C SER A 218 -15.94 -20.75 13.15
N GLY A 219 -16.29 -21.14 11.93
CA GLY A 219 -17.64 -21.48 11.51
C GLY A 219 -18.45 -20.30 10.96
N GLN A 220 -17.84 -19.13 10.77
CA GLN A 220 -18.47 -18.01 10.06
C GLN A 220 -18.63 -18.38 8.58
N VAL A 221 -19.80 -18.03 8.03
CA VAL A 221 -20.19 -18.36 6.66
C VAL A 221 -20.36 -17.10 5.83
N ARG A 222 -19.86 -17.12 4.60
CA ARG A 222 -20.13 -16.13 3.55
C ARG A 222 -20.70 -16.84 2.33
N THR A 223 -21.74 -16.28 1.74
CA THR A 223 -22.40 -16.85 0.56
C THR A 223 -22.44 -15.82 -0.55
N ILE A 224 -22.08 -16.24 -1.76
CA ILE A 224 -22.19 -15.45 -3.00
C ILE A 224 -22.76 -16.33 -4.11
N GLU A 225 -23.23 -15.71 -5.19
CA GLU A 225 -23.65 -16.41 -6.40
C GLU A 225 -22.61 -16.20 -7.51
N THR A 226 -22.46 -17.21 -8.38
CA THR A 226 -21.64 -17.04 -9.58
C THR A 226 -22.25 -16.01 -10.52
N ASP A 227 -21.40 -15.18 -11.12
CA ASP A 227 -21.80 -14.13 -12.04
C ASP A 227 -22.13 -14.65 -13.46
N SER A 228 -22.28 -13.74 -14.43
CA SER A 228 -22.59 -14.08 -15.82
C SER A 228 -21.49 -14.85 -16.56
N TYR A 229 -20.28 -14.93 -16.00
CA TYR A 229 -19.18 -15.75 -16.51
C TYR A 229 -19.04 -17.07 -15.73
N GLY A 230 -19.95 -17.37 -14.81
CA GLY A 230 -19.83 -18.49 -13.89
C GLY A 230 -18.77 -18.27 -12.81
N ASP A 231 -18.26 -17.05 -12.64
CA ASP A 231 -17.20 -16.75 -11.70
C ASP A 231 -17.74 -16.48 -10.30
N PHE A 232 -17.01 -16.95 -9.29
CA PHE A 232 -17.17 -16.48 -7.92
C PHE A 232 -15.86 -15.94 -7.38
N TRP A 233 -15.95 -14.90 -6.55
CA TRP A 233 -14.82 -14.24 -5.92
C TRP A 233 -15.12 -13.96 -4.45
N PHE A 234 -14.49 -14.71 -3.55
CA PHE A 234 -14.45 -14.37 -2.13
C PHE A 234 -13.22 -13.52 -1.86
N GLU A 235 -13.41 -12.21 -1.72
CA GLU A 235 -12.34 -11.24 -1.51
C GLU A 235 -12.27 -10.77 -0.05
N GLY A 236 -11.15 -10.16 0.33
CA GLY A 236 -11.01 -9.63 1.69
C GLY A 236 -10.89 -10.73 2.74
N LEU A 237 -10.34 -11.89 2.38
CA LEU A 237 -10.19 -13.02 3.29
C LEU A 237 -9.02 -12.77 4.26
N PRO A 238 -9.23 -12.97 5.57
CA PRO A 238 -8.15 -13.20 6.51
C PRO A 238 -7.37 -14.47 6.17
N ASP A 239 -6.16 -14.58 6.74
CA ASP A 239 -5.37 -15.80 6.72
C ASP A 239 -6.09 -16.85 7.58
N ASP A 240 -6.63 -17.88 6.94
CA ASP A 240 -7.36 -18.98 7.59
C ASP A 240 -7.45 -20.19 6.63
N VAL A 241 -7.96 -21.31 7.14
CA VAL A 241 -8.29 -22.49 6.36
C VAL A 241 -9.80 -22.55 6.16
N TYR A 242 -10.24 -22.56 4.89
CA TYR A 242 -11.64 -22.51 4.52
C TYR A 242 -12.16 -23.82 3.93
N GLU A 243 -13.47 -24.02 4.06
CA GLU A 243 -14.27 -25.00 3.33
C GLU A 243 -15.21 -24.25 2.37
N LEU A 244 -15.31 -24.72 1.12
CA LEU A 244 -16.17 -24.14 0.10
C LEU A 244 -17.18 -25.20 -0.38
N GLU A 245 -18.45 -24.84 -0.35
CA GLU A 245 -19.55 -25.60 -0.97
C GLU A 245 -20.10 -24.82 -2.17
N ILE A 246 -20.29 -25.48 -3.31
CA ILE A 246 -20.87 -24.91 -4.53
C ILE A 246 -22.10 -25.74 -4.90
N LYS A 247 -23.24 -25.08 -5.05
CA LYS A 247 -24.53 -25.73 -5.32
C LYS A 247 -25.28 -25.05 -6.47
N SER A 248 -25.82 -25.86 -7.38
CA SER A 248 -26.78 -25.41 -8.40
C SER A 248 -27.82 -26.49 -8.64
N GLY A 249 -29.10 -26.18 -8.37
CA GLY A 249 -30.16 -27.18 -8.37
C GLY A 249 -29.87 -28.35 -7.41
N SER A 250 -29.79 -29.57 -7.96
CA SER A 250 -29.42 -30.79 -7.22
C SER A 250 -27.92 -31.08 -7.18
N LYS A 251 -27.12 -30.34 -7.95
CA LYS A 251 -25.68 -30.58 -8.08
C LYS A 251 -24.91 -29.92 -6.94
N LEU A 252 -23.87 -30.59 -6.46
CA LEU A 252 -23.09 -30.18 -5.30
C LEU A 252 -21.60 -30.51 -5.49
N LYS A 253 -20.74 -29.54 -5.20
CA LYS A 253 -19.28 -29.73 -5.14
C LYS A 253 -18.74 -29.12 -3.86
N THR A 254 -17.81 -29.80 -3.19
CA THR A 254 -17.16 -29.29 -1.98
C THR A 254 -15.64 -29.30 -2.12
N PHE A 255 -15.00 -28.32 -1.46
CA PHE A 255 -13.56 -28.20 -1.29
C PHE A 255 -13.28 -27.96 0.20
N ALA A 256 -12.20 -28.54 0.71
CA ALA A 256 -11.76 -28.35 2.09
C ALA A 256 -10.25 -28.08 2.10
N GLY A 257 -9.75 -27.49 3.19
CA GLY A 257 -8.33 -27.22 3.34
C GLY A 257 -7.81 -26.07 2.47
N LEU A 258 -8.69 -25.11 2.14
CA LEU A 258 -8.32 -23.93 1.35
C LEU A 258 -7.58 -22.92 2.25
N ASP A 259 -6.25 -23.05 2.36
CA ASP A 259 -5.39 -22.24 3.23
C ASP A 259 -4.96 -20.92 2.57
N THR A 260 -5.62 -19.83 2.94
CA THR A 260 -5.27 -18.48 2.45
C THR A 260 -4.05 -17.89 3.13
N GLY A 261 -3.59 -18.46 4.25
CA GLY A 261 -2.37 -18.04 4.95
C GLY A 261 -1.14 -18.16 4.06
N VAL A 262 -1.12 -19.15 3.17
CA VAL A 262 -0.03 -19.35 2.20
C VAL A 262 -0.15 -18.38 1.01
N ALA A 263 -1.27 -18.40 0.29
CA ALA A 263 -1.43 -17.67 -0.96
C ALA A 263 -2.90 -17.33 -1.26
N ASP A 264 -3.13 -16.46 -2.25
CA ASP A 264 -4.43 -16.36 -2.91
C ASP A 264 -4.72 -17.68 -3.65
N ILE A 265 -5.98 -18.13 -3.62
CA ILE A 265 -6.37 -19.43 -4.15
C ILE A 265 -7.22 -19.25 -5.40
N ASN A 266 -6.73 -19.81 -6.50
CA ASN A 266 -7.47 -19.98 -7.74
C ASN A 266 -7.80 -21.47 -7.90
N LEU A 267 -9.09 -21.80 -7.89
CA LEU A 267 -9.59 -23.17 -8.06
C LEU A 267 -9.75 -23.56 -9.55
N GLY A 268 -9.53 -22.62 -10.47
CA GLY A 268 -9.66 -22.83 -11.91
C GLY A 268 -11.10 -23.09 -12.33
N ASP A 269 -11.27 -23.88 -13.37
CA ASP A 269 -12.56 -24.28 -13.91
C ASP A 269 -13.08 -25.52 -13.17
N ILE A 270 -14.26 -25.39 -12.58
CA ILE A 270 -14.88 -26.36 -11.70
C ILE A 270 -16.10 -26.96 -12.42
N PRO A 271 -16.01 -28.21 -12.90
CA PRO A 271 -17.17 -28.90 -13.45
C PRO A 271 -18.15 -29.22 -12.32
N LEU A 272 -19.40 -28.80 -12.48
CA LEU A 272 -20.50 -29.13 -11.58
C LEU A 272 -21.44 -30.12 -12.26
N THR A 273 -21.33 -31.38 -11.85
CA THR A 273 -22.10 -32.53 -12.36
C THR A 273 -23.13 -32.99 -11.35
#